data_AF-A0A433RWI4-F1
#
_entry.id   AF-A0A433RWI4-F1
#
_cell.length_a   1.000
_cell.length_b   1.000
_cell.length_c   1.000
_cell.angle_alpha   90.00
_cell.angle_beta   90.00
_cell.angle_gamma   90.00
#
_symmetry.space_group_name_H-M   'P 1'
#
loop_
_entity.id
_entity.type
_entity.pdbx_description
1 polymer ?
#
loop_
_entity_poly.entity_id
_entity_poly.type
_entity_poly.pdbx_seq_one_letter_code
_entity_poly.pdbx_strand_id
1 'polypeptide(L)'
;MEYATISETILLSYEQTKIAVYEETKELFEDAPMLLELWHQDAYQTSDDERLHQQPKNEAFLALFNLITVELTNFKRMTKKVIRDTVESYKDTITQTMLPFVQMMSDVEIDFSKPLVNQNYMMTDSSTTFYLMRNIVTSKKGFADNGKGHLESELVDNQGQLHGLAELRPAPLMETEPTDYLIDAVENTLSSLDELTADIFDLVSYMWMTGEHTSDGFIEFHSDDALLLQHGHNDDALDTMKFKERDRFNIMRRVAALTSVWVALNDGPDRLKIVNSRDINSKLYKFQDFKRMFEVGNVRIAFDKKTNKPKGIYALEIKPSSLLQPYLNGSKSSLGVLDLKVFKYSYFTQREHKRLTRYLSRQWKIRVVRGTLHQPFKIGTLLKEMNFPERLNGVQLRDKFEEVLDDLQRDEIIKAWNYSETIDEARVGKRGWVKNYWSQLSVTILPPDVVVLENRKQIPLPTNSDEKLIEESTEEVIEAIFEDVAEPEQEAFDFDEVIEESAVMLLTPETMRAKIDELGYSIRKAAEEMGMSHTTLSRYMNHKIKRHNKDNDKKMLQWMKDN
;
A
#
# COMPACT_ATOMS: atom_id res chain seq x y z
N MET A 1 2.72 2.80 41.65
CA MET A 1 3.18 2.72 43.05
C MET A 1 4.54 3.40 43.12
N GLU A 2 4.78 4.36 44.02
CA GLU A 2 6.03 5.14 43.99
C GLU A 2 7.21 4.38 44.61
N TYR A 3 8.33 4.29 43.88
CA TYR A 3 9.55 3.60 44.30
C TYR A 3 10.07 4.01 45.69
N ALA A 4 9.95 5.31 45.99
CA ALA A 4 10.36 5.89 47.27
C ALA A 4 9.62 5.30 48.48
N THR A 5 8.44 4.72 48.27
CA THR A 5 7.60 4.11 49.32
C THR A 5 7.95 2.65 49.61
N ILE A 6 8.80 2.02 48.78
CA ILE A 6 9.22 0.62 48.96
C ILE A 6 10.29 0.53 50.04
N SER A 7 10.02 -0.30 51.07
CA SER A 7 10.94 -0.54 52.18
C SER A 7 12.18 -1.33 51.76
N GLU A 8 13.34 -0.92 52.28
CA GLU A 8 14.66 -1.52 51.99
C GLU A 8 14.78 -2.98 52.47
N THR A 9 14.04 -3.35 53.52
CA THR A 9 14.27 -4.60 54.28
C THR A 9 13.10 -5.57 54.25
N ILE A 10 11.96 -5.16 53.69
CA ILE A 10 10.76 -5.99 53.59
C ILE A 10 10.82 -6.83 52.30
N LEU A 11 10.27 -8.04 52.37
CA LEU A 11 10.11 -8.91 51.21
C LEU A 11 9.19 -8.24 50.19
N LEU A 12 9.67 -8.10 48.95
CA LEU A 12 8.92 -7.44 47.88
C LEU A 12 7.86 -8.38 47.30
N SER A 13 6.70 -7.83 46.95
CA SER A 13 5.76 -8.48 46.02
C SER A 13 6.34 -8.52 44.60
N TYR A 14 5.72 -9.28 43.71
CA TYR A 14 6.11 -9.32 42.30
C TYR A 14 6.11 -7.92 41.67
N GLU A 15 5.03 -7.15 41.83
CA GLU A 15 4.92 -5.77 41.33
C GLU A 15 6.00 -4.84 41.92
N GLN A 16 6.29 -4.98 43.21
CA GLN A 16 7.35 -4.21 43.88
C GLN A 16 8.75 -4.61 43.40
N THR A 17 8.95 -5.88 43.05
CA THR A 17 10.22 -6.39 42.54
C THR A 17 10.49 -5.84 41.15
N LYS A 18 9.49 -5.78 40.27
CA LYS A 18 9.62 -5.16 38.94
C LYS A 18 10.06 -3.70 39.03
N ILE A 19 9.34 -2.92 39.86
CA ILE A 19 9.66 -1.51 40.07
C ILE A 19 11.08 -1.36 40.64
N ALA A 20 11.46 -2.17 41.62
CA ALA A 20 12.81 -2.10 42.20
C ALA A 20 13.92 -2.51 41.23
N VAL A 21 13.69 -3.49 40.36
CA VAL A 21 14.64 -3.88 39.31
C VAL A 21 14.85 -2.74 38.33
N TYR A 22 13.77 -2.12 37.84
CA TYR A 22 13.86 -1.00 36.91
C TYR A 22 14.59 0.20 37.54
N GLU A 23 14.17 0.62 38.74
CA GLU A 23 14.67 1.84 39.36
C GLU A 23 16.14 1.76 39.77
N GLU A 24 16.63 0.60 40.17
CA GLU A 24 18.05 0.41 40.53
C GLU A 24 18.94 0.18 39.29
N THR A 25 18.39 -0.19 38.14
CA THR A 25 19.17 -0.45 36.91
C THR A 25 19.15 0.68 35.90
N LYS A 26 18.16 1.59 35.94
CA LYS A 26 17.98 2.65 34.95
C LYS A 26 19.22 3.53 34.73
N GLU A 27 19.98 3.82 35.79
CA GLU A 27 21.19 4.65 35.71
C GLU A 27 22.31 3.99 34.88
N LEU A 28 22.29 2.67 34.71
CA LEU A 28 23.27 1.95 33.88
C LEU A 28 22.98 2.08 32.38
N PHE A 29 21.82 2.60 32.00
CA PHE A 29 21.33 2.65 30.62
C PHE A 29 20.78 4.04 30.26
N GLU A 30 21.29 5.11 30.89
CA GLU A 30 20.90 6.50 30.57
C GLU A 30 21.10 6.85 29.09
N ASP A 31 22.09 6.24 28.44
CA ASP A 31 22.39 6.39 27.01
C ASP A 31 21.39 5.64 26.09
N ALA A 32 20.38 4.95 26.64
CA ALA A 32 19.39 4.16 25.90
C ALA A 32 17.93 4.52 26.28
N PRO A 33 17.45 5.74 26.00
CA PRO A 33 16.19 6.27 26.53
C PRO A 33 14.94 5.48 26.09
N MET A 34 14.93 4.91 24.87
CA MET A 34 13.80 4.09 24.40
C MET A 34 13.68 2.75 25.14
N LEU A 35 14.82 2.17 25.52
CA LEU A 35 14.83 0.93 26.30
C LEU A 35 14.30 1.19 27.71
N LEU A 36 14.66 2.33 28.30
CA LEU A 36 14.16 2.77 29.62
C LEU A 36 12.65 3.03 29.60
N GLU A 37 12.12 3.65 28.54
CA GLU A 37 10.66 3.89 28.40
C GLU A 37 9.87 2.57 28.37
N LEU A 38 10.35 1.57 27.60
CA LEU A 38 9.73 0.25 27.52
C LEU A 38 9.78 -0.48 28.87
N TRP A 39 10.93 -0.45 29.55
CA TRP A 39 11.07 -1.07 30.87
C TRP A 39 10.23 -0.36 31.93
N HIS A 40 10.10 0.96 31.85
CA HIS A 40 9.25 1.73 32.75
C HIS A 40 7.78 1.29 32.62
N GLN A 41 7.28 1.16 31.39
CA GLN A 41 5.92 0.68 31.14
C GLN A 41 5.71 -0.73 31.72
N ASP A 42 6.63 -1.66 31.45
CA ASP A 42 6.52 -3.06 31.91
C ASP A 42 6.73 -3.18 33.43
N ALA A 43 7.49 -2.28 34.05
CA ALA A 43 7.72 -2.27 35.49
C ALA A 43 6.52 -1.73 36.28
N TYR A 44 5.89 -0.66 35.80
CA TYR A 44 4.82 0.06 36.50
C TYR A 44 3.41 -0.40 36.12
N GLN A 45 3.25 -1.11 35.01
CA GLN A 45 1.99 -1.73 34.61
C GLN A 45 2.07 -3.25 34.84
N THR A 46 0.97 -3.87 35.28
CA THR A 46 0.93 -5.32 35.49
C THR A 46 -0.40 -5.85 34.99
N SER A 47 -0.37 -6.64 33.92
CA SER A 47 -1.58 -7.24 33.34
C SER A 47 -2.06 -8.45 34.15
N ASP A 48 -3.32 -8.87 33.94
CA ASP A 48 -3.89 -10.03 34.64
C ASP A 48 -3.15 -11.34 34.33
N ASP A 49 -2.59 -11.48 33.12
CA ASP A 49 -1.79 -12.64 32.72
C ASP A 49 -0.43 -12.69 33.44
N GLU A 50 0.22 -11.53 33.61
CA GLU A 50 1.47 -11.42 34.39
C GLU A 50 1.27 -11.73 35.87
N ARG A 51 0.09 -11.41 36.44
CA ARG A 51 -0.23 -11.73 37.83
C ARG A 51 -0.31 -13.24 38.07
N LEU A 52 -0.71 -13.99 37.06
CA LEU A 52 -0.82 -15.45 37.14
C LEU A 52 0.55 -16.12 37.01
N HIS A 53 1.39 -15.65 36.07
CA HIS A 53 2.65 -16.30 35.71
C HIS A 53 3.89 -15.69 36.39
N GLN A 54 3.78 -14.51 37.00
CA GLN A 54 4.88 -13.76 37.64
C GLN A 54 6.09 -13.58 36.71
N GLN A 55 5.84 -13.28 35.45
CA GLN A 55 6.86 -12.99 34.43
C GLN A 55 6.52 -11.71 33.68
N PRO A 56 7.48 -10.79 33.48
CA PRO A 56 7.24 -9.61 32.67
C PRO A 56 6.98 -9.97 31.20
N LYS A 57 6.16 -9.17 30.52
CA LYS A 57 5.76 -9.41 29.13
C LYS A 57 6.83 -9.03 28.12
N ASN A 58 7.61 -7.99 28.38
CA ASN A 58 8.64 -7.54 27.44
C ASN A 58 9.87 -8.46 27.53
N GLU A 59 10.33 -8.99 26.41
CA GLU A 59 11.46 -9.94 26.36
C GLU A 59 12.76 -9.35 26.94
N ALA A 60 13.05 -8.07 26.68
CA ALA A 60 14.23 -7.40 27.21
C ALA A 60 14.12 -7.16 28.72
N PHE A 61 12.94 -6.74 29.21
CA PHE A 61 12.74 -6.54 30.64
C PHE A 61 12.66 -7.88 31.41
N LEU A 62 12.08 -8.91 30.80
CA LEU A 62 12.07 -10.29 31.31
C LEU A 62 13.50 -10.83 31.45
N ALA A 63 14.35 -10.60 30.46
CA ALA A 63 15.76 -10.99 30.51
C ALA A 63 16.49 -10.30 31.68
N LEU A 64 16.31 -8.99 31.83
CA LEU A 64 16.87 -8.22 32.96
C LEU A 64 16.33 -8.71 34.31
N PHE A 65 15.02 -8.93 34.39
CA PHE A 65 14.34 -9.37 35.59
C PHE A 65 14.85 -10.74 36.03
N ASN A 66 14.97 -11.69 35.12
CA ASN A 66 15.50 -13.03 35.43
C ASN A 66 16.99 -12.99 35.78
N LEU A 67 17.79 -12.20 35.06
CA LEU A 67 19.20 -12.01 35.37
C LEU A 67 19.39 -11.57 36.82
N ILE A 68 18.62 -10.58 37.28
CA ILE A 68 18.75 -10.06 38.64
C ILE A 68 18.10 -10.99 39.68
N THR A 69 16.87 -11.43 39.45
CA THR A 69 16.08 -12.15 40.48
C THR A 69 16.37 -13.64 40.57
N VAL A 70 16.92 -14.25 39.51
CA VAL A 70 17.22 -15.68 39.45
C VAL A 70 18.72 -15.93 39.44
N GLU A 71 19.45 -15.29 38.53
CA GLU A 71 20.86 -15.64 38.26
C GLU A 71 21.83 -14.97 39.24
N LEU A 72 21.74 -13.65 39.42
CA LEU A 72 22.73 -12.89 40.19
C LEU A 72 22.47 -12.90 41.70
N THR A 73 21.22 -13.12 42.12
CA THR A 73 20.84 -13.12 43.54
C THR A 73 20.85 -14.50 44.19
N ASN A 74 21.04 -15.59 43.43
CA ASN A 74 21.13 -16.97 43.93
C ASN A 74 20.00 -17.34 44.90
N PHE A 75 18.75 -17.04 44.55
CA PHE A 75 17.55 -17.35 45.35
C PHE A 75 17.50 -16.72 46.75
N LYS A 76 18.23 -15.61 46.99
CA LYS A 76 18.05 -14.80 48.20
C LYS A 76 16.62 -14.26 48.27
N ARG A 77 16.15 -13.98 49.49
CA ARG A 77 14.86 -13.29 49.67
C ARG A 77 14.92 -11.90 49.03
N MET A 78 14.01 -11.61 48.12
CA MET A 78 13.98 -10.35 47.37
C MET A 78 13.56 -9.20 48.27
N THR A 79 14.52 -8.36 48.65
CA THR A 79 14.30 -7.03 49.23
C THR A 79 14.93 -5.98 48.33
N LYS A 80 14.47 -4.74 48.43
CA LYS A 80 15.01 -3.61 47.66
C LYS A 80 16.53 -3.45 47.86
N LYS A 81 17.00 -3.64 49.11
CA LYS A 81 18.44 -3.63 49.42
C LYS A 81 19.22 -4.73 48.68
N VAL A 82 18.67 -5.96 48.61
CA VAL A 82 19.33 -7.06 47.89
C VAL A 82 19.45 -6.77 46.40
N ILE A 83 18.43 -6.16 45.80
CA ILE A 83 18.44 -5.74 44.39
C ILE A 83 19.50 -4.67 44.18
N ARG A 84 19.51 -3.60 44.97
CA ARG A 84 20.54 -2.54 44.90
C ARG A 84 21.96 -3.08 45.02
N ASP A 85 22.23 -3.85 46.08
CA ASP A 85 23.57 -4.41 46.34
C ASP A 85 24.02 -5.32 45.18
N THR A 86 23.07 -6.03 44.54
CA THR A 86 23.33 -6.87 43.37
C THR A 86 23.65 -6.04 42.14
N VAL A 87 22.84 -5.02 41.84
CA VAL A 87 23.08 -4.14 40.69
C VAL A 87 24.42 -3.43 40.84
N GLU A 88 24.76 -2.96 42.05
CA GLU A 88 26.04 -2.31 42.31
C GLU A 88 27.24 -3.26 42.15
N SER A 89 27.10 -4.52 42.57
CA SER A 89 28.19 -5.51 42.49
C SER A 89 28.40 -6.09 41.08
N TYR A 90 27.37 -6.10 40.23
CA TYR A 90 27.37 -6.76 38.93
C TYR A 90 27.12 -5.82 37.75
N LYS A 91 27.35 -4.51 37.90
CA LYS A 91 27.11 -3.49 36.86
C LYS A 91 27.62 -3.93 35.48
N ASP A 92 28.89 -4.33 35.38
CA ASP A 92 29.49 -4.73 34.11
C ASP A 92 28.81 -5.97 33.48
N THR A 93 28.41 -6.94 34.30
CA THR A 93 27.73 -8.16 33.83
C THR A 93 26.31 -7.85 33.35
N ILE A 94 25.61 -6.96 34.05
CA ILE A 94 24.28 -6.48 33.67
C ILE A 94 24.38 -5.71 32.35
N THR A 95 25.31 -4.76 32.24
CA THR A 95 25.50 -3.96 31.02
C THR A 95 25.87 -4.84 29.82
N GLN A 96 26.78 -5.80 29.97
CA GLN A 96 27.17 -6.70 28.87
C GLN A 96 26.06 -7.65 28.44
N THR A 97 25.30 -8.22 29.40
CA THR A 97 24.19 -9.12 29.10
C THR A 97 23.04 -8.38 28.39
N MET A 98 22.82 -7.12 28.74
CA MET A 98 21.79 -6.28 28.10
C MET A 98 22.26 -5.60 26.81
N LEU A 99 23.55 -5.63 26.50
CA LEU A 99 24.13 -4.98 25.32
C LEU A 99 23.46 -5.39 23.99
N PRO A 100 23.08 -6.66 23.73
CA PRO A 100 22.37 -7.02 22.51
C PRO A 100 20.99 -6.35 22.38
N PHE A 101 20.29 -6.12 23.50
CA PHE A 101 19.01 -5.41 23.52
C PHE A 101 19.21 -3.91 23.34
N VAL A 102 20.27 -3.34 23.94
CA VAL A 102 20.67 -1.94 23.72
C VAL A 102 21.05 -1.74 22.25
N GLN A 103 21.85 -2.63 21.66
CA GLN A 103 22.27 -2.58 20.26
C GLN A 103 21.10 -2.77 19.29
N MET A 104 20.23 -3.73 19.57
CA MET A 104 18.99 -3.94 18.80
C MET A 104 18.08 -2.71 18.84
N MET A 105 18.17 -1.86 19.87
CA MET A 105 17.40 -0.62 20.04
C MET A 105 18.15 0.64 19.58
N SER A 106 19.49 0.65 19.61
CA SER A 106 20.34 1.74 19.10
C SER A 106 20.51 1.67 17.57
N ASP A 107 20.41 0.48 16.97
CA ASP A 107 20.17 0.31 15.53
C ASP A 107 18.74 0.75 15.12
N VAL A 108 17.94 1.27 16.07
CA VAL A 108 16.59 1.83 15.87
C VAL A 108 16.55 3.34 16.11
N GLU A 109 17.69 4.04 16.04
CA GLU A 109 17.60 5.32 15.36
C GLU A 109 17.40 5.02 13.88
N ILE A 110 16.15 5.12 13.42
CA ILE A 110 15.93 5.40 11.99
C ILE A 110 16.58 6.76 11.77
N ASP A 111 17.86 6.72 11.41
CA ASP A 111 18.64 7.91 11.13
C ASP A 111 18.15 8.46 9.79
N PHE A 112 17.09 9.29 9.87
CA PHE A 112 16.52 10.04 8.76
C PHE A 112 17.54 11.01 8.12
N SER A 113 18.71 11.19 8.74
CA SER A 113 19.81 11.98 8.18
C SER A 113 20.75 11.17 7.27
N LYS A 114 20.66 9.83 7.26
CA LYS A 114 21.40 9.01 6.29
C LYS A 114 20.78 9.16 4.90
N PRO A 115 21.59 9.49 3.86
CA PRO A 115 21.11 9.52 2.49
C PRO A 115 20.47 8.18 2.12
N LEU A 116 19.32 8.19 1.45
CA LEU A 116 18.56 7.00 1.04
C LEU A 116 19.42 5.94 0.34
N VAL A 117 20.49 6.39 -0.33
CA VAL A 117 21.46 5.56 -1.07
C VAL A 117 22.20 4.56 -0.14
N ASN A 118 22.29 4.84 1.16
CA ASN A 118 22.99 3.99 2.13
C ASN A 118 22.05 2.99 2.85
N GLN A 119 20.76 2.99 2.52
CA GLN A 119 19.78 2.07 3.07
C GLN A 119 19.46 0.97 2.05
N ASN A 120 18.96 -0.18 2.54
CA ASN A 120 18.48 -1.27 1.66
C ASN A 120 16.97 -1.17 1.39
N TYR A 121 16.25 -0.43 2.23
CA TYR A 121 14.81 -0.27 2.16
C TYR A 121 14.42 1.14 2.58
N MET A 122 13.19 1.51 2.27
CA MET A 122 12.53 2.72 2.77
C MET A 122 11.18 2.37 3.37
N MET A 123 10.64 3.27 4.20
CA MET A 123 9.32 3.11 4.78
C MET A 123 8.26 3.72 3.87
N THR A 124 7.19 2.98 3.64
CA THR A 124 6.06 3.41 2.81
C THR A 124 4.74 3.02 3.49
N ASP A 125 3.69 3.78 3.25
CA ASP A 125 2.38 3.43 3.75
C ASP A 125 1.83 2.18 3.02
N SER A 126 1.30 1.25 3.80
CA SER A 126 0.78 -0.05 3.36
C SER A 126 -0.75 -0.13 3.43
N SER A 127 -1.45 0.99 3.70
CA SER A 127 -2.92 1.01 3.68
C SER A 127 -3.46 0.71 2.27
N THR A 128 -4.68 0.19 2.23
CA THR A 128 -5.35 -0.15 0.96
C THR A 128 -5.51 1.09 0.08
N THR A 129 -6.03 2.18 0.65
CA THR A 129 -6.32 3.40 -0.10
C THR A 129 -5.05 4.06 -0.66
N PHE A 130 -3.96 4.10 0.13
CA PHE A 130 -2.66 4.57 -0.36
C PHE A 130 -2.11 3.70 -1.48
N TYR A 131 -2.22 2.37 -1.34
CA TYR A 131 -1.85 1.42 -2.39
C TYR A 131 -2.62 1.66 -3.70
N LEU A 132 -3.93 1.92 -3.62
CA LEU A 132 -4.77 2.22 -4.78
C LEU A 132 -4.39 3.56 -5.45
N MET A 133 -4.13 4.60 -4.65
CA MET A 133 -3.65 5.90 -5.15
C MET A 133 -2.26 5.80 -5.81
N ARG A 134 -1.38 4.93 -5.31
CA ARG A 134 -0.12 4.63 -5.99
C ARG A 134 -0.34 3.85 -7.29
N ASN A 135 -1.23 2.87 -7.28
CA ASN A 135 -1.47 2.05 -8.47
C ASN A 135 -2.13 2.85 -9.60
N ILE A 136 -3.01 3.80 -9.30
CA ILE A 136 -3.69 4.58 -10.34
C ILE A 136 -2.70 5.39 -11.19
N VAL A 137 -1.59 5.86 -10.61
CA VAL A 137 -0.57 6.60 -11.37
C VAL A 137 0.28 5.73 -12.31
N THR A 138 0.08 4.41 -12.30
CA THR A 138 0.71 3.47 -13.24
C THR A 138 -0.19 3.10 -14.42
N SER A 139 -1.48 3.44 -14.37
CA SER A 139 -2.50 2.86 -15.26
C SER A 139 -2.90 3.81 -16.40
N LYS A 140 -2.21 3.71 -17.54
CA LYS A 140 -2.59 4.47 -18.76
C LYS A 140 -3.96 4.09 -19.32
N LYS A 141 -4.39 2.84 -19.12
CA LYS A 141 -5.63 2.30 -19.70
C LYS A 141 -6.83 2.37 -18.75
N GLY A 142 -6.60 2.68 -17.46
CA GLY A 142 -7.68 2.77 -16.47
C GLY A 142 -8.56 4.01 -16.65
N PHE A 143 -7.99 5.08 -17.22
CA PHE A 143 -8.67 6.33 -17.43
C PHE A 143 -9.52 6.31 -18.72
N ALA A 144 -10.83 6.49 -18.57
CA ALA A 144 -11.80 6.53 -19.66
C ALA A 144 -12.56 7.87 -19.67
N ASP A 145 -13.00 8.30 -20.86
CA ASP A 145 -13.81 9.52 -21.00
C ASP A 145 -15.22 9.30 -20.41
N ASN A 146 -15.58 10.10 -19.42
CA ASN A 146 -16.89 10.06 -18.75
C ASN A 146 -17.94 10.96 -19.41
N GLY A 147 -17.63 11.57 -20.57
CA GLY A 147 -18.52 12.48 -21.29
C GLY A 147 -18.61 13.88 -20.68
N LYS A 148 -17.85 14.17 -19.61
CA LYS A 148 -17.76 15.49 -18.95
C LYS A 148 -16.47 16.23 -19.30
N GLY A 149 -15.66 15.71 -20.23
CA GLY A 149 -14.42 16.35 -20.69
C GLY A 149 -13.18 16.04 -19.85
N HIS A 150 -13.28 15.10 -18.90
CA HIS A 150 -12.15 14.59 -18.12
C HIS A 150 -12.06 13.07 -18.25
N LEU A 151 -10.85 12.54 -18.12
CA LEU A 151 -10.66 11.10 -18.02
C LEU A 151 -10.75 10.67 -16.57
N GLU A 152 -11.55 9.64 -16.30
CA GLU A 152 -11.86 9.15 -14.97
C GLU A 152 -11.48 7.67 -14.85
N SER A 153 -11.06 7.24 -13.66
CA SER A 153 -10.82 5.85 -13.30
C SER A 153 -11.29 5.57 -11.89
N GLU A 154 -11.81 4.38 -11.67
CA GLU A 154 -12.25 3.93 -10.35
C GLU A 154 -11.06 3.42 -9.52
N LEU A 155 -11.08 3.71 -8.21
CA LEU A 155 -10.17 3.14 -7.24
C LEU A 155 -10.85 1.91 -6.63
N VAL A 156 -10.63 0.76 -7.24
CA VAL A 156 -11.23 -0.51 -6.83
C VAL A 156 -10.16 -1.43 -6.27
N ASP A 157 -10.43 -2.02 -5.11
CA ASP A 157 -9.52 -2.99 -4.52
C ASP A 157 -9.63 -4.39 -5.17
N ASN A 158 -8.96 -5.37 -4.58
CA ASN A 158 -8.98 -6.74 -5.10
C ASN A 158 -10.28 -7.50 -4.81
N GLN A 159 -11.10 -7.00 -3.88
CA GLN A 159 -12.41 -7.55 -3.55
C GLN A 159 -13.52 -6.96 -4.43
N GLY A 160 -13.21 -5.93 -5.22
CA GLY A 160 -14.19 -5.22 -6.04
C GLY A 160 -14.87 -4.07 -5.30
N GLN A 161 -14.40 -3.72 -4.10
CA GLN A 161 -14.93 -2.57 -3.36
C GLN A 161 -14.42 -1.27 -3.97
N LEU A 162 -15.34 -0.31 -4.17
CA LEU A 162 -15.01 1.03 -4.65
C LEU A 162 -14.60 1.93 -3.48
N HIS A 163 -13.34 2.36 -3.49
CA HIS A 163 -12.75 3.25 -2.48
C HIS A 163 -12.80 4.73 -2.89
N GLY A 164 -12.98 5.01 -4.18
CA GLY A 164 -13.06 6.37 -4.69
C GLY A 164 -12.95 6.47 -6.20
N LEU A 165 -12.84 7.69 -6.70
CA LEU A 165 -12.65 8.00 -8.11
C LEU A 165 -11.40 8.85 -8.29
N ALA A 166 -10.70 8.64 -9.40
CA ALA A 166 -9.57 9.45 -9.83
C ALA A 166 -9.89 10.13 -11.16
N GLU A 167 -9.59 11.42 -11.27
CA GLU A 167 -9.72 12.21 -12.48
C GLU A 167 -8.38 12.77 -12.91
N LEU A 168 -8.12 12.76 -14.22
CA LEU A 168 -7.04 13.52 -14.81
C LEU A 168 -7.53 14.90 -15.21
N ARG A 169 -7.04 15.91 -14.48
CA ARG A 169 -7.27 17.31 -14.80
C ARG A 169 -5.93 17.93 -15.12
N PRO A 170 -5.77 18.56 -16.30
CA PRO A 170 -4.52 19.21 -16.64
C PRO A 170 -4.32 20.37 -15.66
N ALA A 171 -3.38 20.20 -14.76
CA ALA A 171 -2.92 21.24 -13.88
C ALA A 171 -1.63 21.78 -14.49
N PRO A 172 -1.63 22.96 -15.12
CA PRO A 172 -0.38 23.51 -15.60
C PRO A 172 0.50 23.79 -14.37
N LEU A 173 1.77 23.38 -14.43
CA LEU A 173 2.78 23.68 -13.40
C LEU A 173 3.13 25.19 -13.34
N MET A 174 2.52 25.98 -14.22
CA MET A 174 2.54 27.44 -14.27
C MET A 174 1.11 27.94 -14.44
N GLU A 175 0.79 29.09 -13.85
CA GLU A 175 -0.41 29.84 -14.22
C GLU A 175 -0.24 30.42 -15.62
N THR A 176 -0.61 29.64 -16.65
CA THR A 176 -0.79 30.17 -18.01
C THR A 176 -2.27 30.17 -18.36
N GLU A 177 -2.74 31.25 -18.98
CA GLU A 177 -4.10 31.42 -19.52
C GLU A 177 -4.59 30.13 -20.23
N PRO A 178 -5.78 29.62 -19.91
CA PRO A 178 -6.29 28.38 -20.47
C PRO A 178 -6.51 28.57 -21.97
N THR A 179 -5.66 27.93 -22.78
CA THR A 179 -5.78 27.87 -24.24
C THR A 179 -6.23 26.47 -24.67
N ASP A 180 -6.68 26.33 -25.92
CA ASP A 180 -7.20 25.11 -26.58
C ASP A 180 -6.26 23.86 -26.55
N TYR A 181 -5.10 23.92 -25.88
CA TYR A 181 -4.11 22.85 -25.70
C TYR A 181 -4.42 21.87 -24.55
N LEU A 182 -5.61 21.95 -23.95
CA LEU A 182 -5.98 21.20 -22.74
C LEU A 182 -6.00 19.67 -22.95
N ILE A 183 -6.50 19.21 -24.11
CA ILE A 183 -6.57 17.79 -24.47
C ILE A 183 -5.17 17.22 -24.70
N ASP A 184 -4.32 17.94 -25.44
CA ASP A 184 -2.92 17.56 -25.65
C ASP A 184 -2.14 17.49 -24.33
N ALA A 185 -2.43 18.38 -23.38
CA ALA A 185 -1.82 18.35 -22.04
C ALA A 185 -2.25 17.11 -21.24
N VAL A 186 -3.53 16.71 -21.32
CA VAL A 186 -4.05 15.48 -20.69
C VAL A 186 -3.50 14.23 -21.37
N GLU A 187 -3.42 14.18 -22.70
CA GLU A 187 -2.82 13.06 -23.43
C GLU A 187 -1.30 12.94 -23.16
N ASN A 188 -0.60 14.08 -23.08
CA ASN A 188 0.81 14.12 -22.68
C ASN A 188 1.00 13.66 -21.22
N THR A 189 0.06 13.98 -20.34
CA THR A 189 0.03 13.54 -18.95
C THR A 189 -0.23 12.04 -18.85
N LEU A 190 -1.26 11.54 -19.53
CA LEU A 190 -1.64 10.13 -19.57
C LEU A 190 -0.51 9.26 -20.14
N SER A 191 0.16 9.72 -21.20
CA SER A 191 1.31 9.03 -21.76
C SER A 191 2.52 9.00 -20.83
N SER A 192 2.54 9.84 -19.78
CA SER A 192 3.59 9.88 -18.76
C SER A 192 3.31 9.00 -17.55
N LEU A 193 2.05 8.60 -17.29
CA LEU A 193 1.70 7.71 -16.17
C LEU A 193 2.26 6.30 -16.40
N ASP A 194 3.31 5.92 -15.68
CA ASP A 194 3.94 4.61 -15.76
C ASP A 194 4.56 4.21 -14.41
N GLU A 195 5.32 3.11 -14.39
CA GLU A 195 5.93 2.62 -13.13
C GLU A 195 6.92 3.62 -12.53
N LEU A 196 7.49 4.52 -13.34
CA LEU A 196 8.36 5.59 -12.85
C LEU A 196 7.56 6.72 -12.19
N THR A 197 6.30 6.94 -12.59
CA THR A 197 5.41 7.84 -11.83
C THR A 197 5.11 7.29 -10.43
N ALA A 198 4.94 5.97 -10.30
CA ALA A 198 4.80 5.33 -8.98
C ALA A 198 6.11 5.37 -8.17
N ASP A 199 7.28 5.23 -8.80
CA ASP A 199 8.56 5.46 -8.13
C ASP A 199 8.64 6.88 -7.55
N ILE A 200 8.26 7.90 -8.33
CA ILE A 200 8.25 9.29 -7.88
C ILE A 200 7.21 9.50 -6.77
N PHE A 201 6.03 8.87 -6.87
CA PHE A 201 5.02 8.89 -5.80
C PHE A 201 5.63 8.38 -4.48
N ASP A 202 6.24 7.19 -4.50
CA ASP A 202 6.83 6.60 -3.30
C ASP A 202 7.97 7.47 -2.75
N LEU A 203 8.84 8.00 -3.63
CA LEU A 203 9.97 8.84 -3.24
C LEU A 203 9.53 10.16 -2.61
N VAL A 204 8.58 10.88 -3.23
CA VAL A 204 8.08 12.16 -2.70
C VAL A 204 7.37 11.92 -1.36
N SER A 205 6.60 10.83 -1.23
CA SER A 205 5.99 10.44 0.04
C SER A 205 7.02 10.14 1.12
N TYR A 206 8.10 9.44 0.78
CA TYR A 206 9.19 9.19 1.72
C TYR A 206 9.90 10.49 2.12
N MET A 207 10.30 11.32 1.15
CA MET A 207 10.95 12.60 1.41
C MET A 207 10.08 13.52 2.27
N TRP A 208 8.76 13.44 2.15
CA TRP A 208 7.85 14.17 3.02
C TRP A 208 7.93 13.69 4.47
N MET A 209 7.96 12.38 4.69
CA MET A 209 8.04 11.77 6.03
C MET A 209 9.37 12.01 6.72
N THR A 210 10.47 12.17 5.97
CA THR A 210 11.83 12.16 6.53
C THR A 210 12.62 13.45 6.31
N GLY A 211 12.23 14.25 5.33
CA GLY A 211 12.95 15.45 4.92
C GLY A 211 12.55 16.69 5.72
N GLU A 212 13.39 17.72 5.66
CA GLU A 212 13.08 19.03 6.21
C GLU A 212 11.98 19.71 5.39
N HIS A 213 11.02 20.33 6.08
CA HIS A 213 9.98 21.12 5.45
C HIS A 213 10.40 22.60 5.42
N THR A 214 10.10 23.28 4.32
CA THR A 214 10.22 24.74 4.22
C THR A 214 9.24 25.42 5.18
N SER A 215 9.38 26.74 5.37
CA SER A 215 8.46 27.53 6.20
C SER A 215 6.99 27.41 5.77
N ASP A 216 6.75 27.13 4.49
CA ASP A 216 5.40 26.99 3.91
C ASP A 216 4.92 25.52 3.91
N GLY A 217 5.67 24.61 4.55
CA GLY A 217 5.36 23.20 4.67
C GLY A 217 5.52 22.43 3.36
N PHE A 218 6.51 22.78 2.52
CA PHE A 218 6.87 22.03 1.31
C PHE A 218 8.19 21.30 1.49
N ILE A 219 8.42 20.24 0.72
CA ILE A 219 9.75 19.65 0.54
C ILE A 219 10.36 20.11 -0.77
N GLU A 220 11.68 20.30 -0.80
CA GLU A 220 12.39 20.54 -2.05
C GLU A 220 12.67 19.19 -2.74
N PHE A 221 12.16 19.02 -3.96
CA PHE A 221 12.36 17.83 -4.78
C PHE A 221 13.27 18.13 -5.96
N HIS A 222 14.36 17.39 -6.08
CA HIS A 222 15.30 17.48 -7.17
C HIS A 222 15.21 16.28 -8.11
N SER A 223 15.32 16.51 -9.42
CA SER A 223 15.30 15.40 -10.39
C SER A 223 16.45 14.40 -10.20
N ASP A 224 17.57 14.85 -9.63
CA ASP A 224 18.72 14.00 -9.30
C ASP A 224 18.41 13.02 -8.16
N ASP A 225 17.49 13.32 -7.23
CA ASP A 225 17.13 12.42 -6.13
C ASP A 225 16.58 11.09 -6.67
N ALA A 226 15.67 11.17 -7.65
CA ALA A 226 15.11 10.01 -8.31
C ALA A 226 16.15 9.27 -9.18
N LEU A 227 17.05 9.99 -9.84
CA LEU A 227 18.08 9.40 -10.71
C LEU A 227 19.16 8.68 -9.91
N LEU A 228 19.51 9.19 -8.73
CA LEU A 228 20.41 8.54 -7.79
C LEU A 228 19.84 7.19 -7.30
N LEU A 229 18.54 7.07 -7.10
CA LEU A 229 17.94 5.78 -6.73
C LEU A 229 17.91 4.76 -7.87
N GLN A 230 17.77 5.23 -9.11
CA GLN A 230 17.76 4.36 -10.29
C GLN A 230 19.16 3.86 -10.66
N HIS A 231 20.18 4.71 -10.50
CA HIS A 231 21.50 4.47 -11.08
C HIS A 231 22.62 4.45 -10.03
N GLY A 232 22.35 4.85 -8.80
CA GLY A 232 23.33 4.86 -7.72
C GLY A 232 23.77 3.46 -7.33
N HIS A 233 25.08 3.29 -7.29
CA HIS A 233 25.74 2.17 -6.64
C HIS A 233 26.20 2.59 -5.25
N ASN A 234 26.19 1.67 -4.29
CA ASN A 234 26.51 1.95 -2.88
C ASN A 234 27.93 2.52 -2.66
N ASP A 235 28.81 2.45 -3.66
CA ASP A 235 30.21 2.89 -3.61
C ASP A 235 30.51 4.19 -4.41
N ASP A 236 29.55 4.73 -5.16
CA ASP A 236 29.81 5.89 -6.01
C ASP A 236 29.62 7.21 -5.23
N ALA A 237 30.68 8.02 -5.16
CA ALA A 237 30.62 9.33 -4.54
C ALA A 237 29.57 10.22 -5.23
N LEU A 238 28.58 10.69 -4.44
CA LEU A 238 27.43 11.52 -4.84
C LEU A 238 27.81 12.66 -5.82
N ASP A 239 29.01 13.22 -5.67
CA ASP A 239 29.54 14.34 -6.45
C ASP A 239 30.07 14.00 -7.87
N THR A 240 30.13 12.71 -8.23
CA THR A 240 30.74 12.27 -9.50
C THR A 240 29.74 11.83 -10.57
N MET A 241 28.48 11.54 -10.21
CA MET A 241 27.46 11.12 -11.17
C MET A 241 26.87 12.30 -11.94
N LYS A 242 27.14 12.36 -13.24
CA LYS A 242 26.54 13.33 -14.16
C LYS A 242 25.41 12.69 -14.95
N PHE A 243 24.16 12.95 -14.56
CA PHE A 243 23.01 12.53 -15.37
C PHE A 243 22.85 13.40 -16.61
N LYS A 244 22.07 12.93 -17.61
CA LYS A 244 21.76 13.73 -18.81
C LYS A 244 20.56 14.64 -18.54
N GLU A 245 20.52 15.78 -19.24
CA GLU A 245 19.41 16.75 -19.17
C GLU A 245 18.06 16.11 -19.54
N ARG A 246 18.07 15.23 -20.57
CA ARG A 246 16.89 14.46 -20.98
C ARG A 246 16.29 13.63 -19.84
N ASP A 247 17.12 12.97 -19.04
CA ASP A 247 16.67 12.06 -17.99
C ASP A 247 16.00 12.85 -16.86
N ARG A 248 16.53 14.03 -16.53
CA ARG A 248 15.93 14.95 -15.55
C ARG A 248 14.57 15.48 -15.98
N PHE A 249 14.46 15.90 -17.24
CA PHE A 249 13.16 16.35 -17.79
C PHE A 249 12.17 15.19 -17.87
N ASN A 250 12.65 13.95 -18.05
CA ASN A 250 11.83 12.76 -18.01
C ASN A 250 11.25 12.50 -16.60
N ILE A 251 12.03 12.74 -15.54
CA ILE A 251 11.55 12.71 -14.15
C ILE A 251 10.50 13.83 -13.93
N MET A 252 10.82 15.08 -14.26
CA MET A 252 9.94 16.21 -14.01
C MET A 252 8.63 16.14 -14.79
N ARG A 253 8.63 15.56 -15.99
CA ARG A 253 7.40 15.26 -16.74
C ARG A 253 6.45 14.33 -15.96
N ARG A 254 6.99 13.40 -15.17
CA ARG A 254 6.18 12.49 -14.35
C ARG A 254 5.75 13.12 -13.04
N VAL A 255 6.55 14.01 -12.46
CA VAL A 255 6.09 14.88 -11.36
C VAL A 255 4.90 15.73 -11.82
N ALA A 256 4.96 16.32 -13.02
CA ALA A 256 3.84 17.05 -13.61
C ALA A 256 2.58 16.18 -13.77
N ALA A 257 2.78 14.92 -14.17
CA ALA A 257 1.69 13.98 -14.33
C ALA A 257 1.08 13.60 -12.98
N LEU A 258 1.92 13.37 -11.97
CA LEU A 258 1.53 13.08 -10.59
C LEU A 258 0.64 14.20 -9.99
N THR A 259 0.99 15.46 -10.25
CA THR A 259 0.25 16.64 -9.74
C THR A 259 -1.05 16.90 -10.50
N SER A 260 -1.25 16.25 -11.64
CA SER A 260 -2.45 16.33 -12.49
C SER A 260 -3.49 15.26 -12.15
N VAL A 261 -3.19 14.36 -11.20
CA VAL A 261 -4.12 13.34 -10.72
C VAL A 261 -4.88 13.87 -9.52
N TRP A 262 -6.21 13.93 -9.67
CA TRP A 262 -7.15 14.33 -8.64
C TRP A 262 -7.90 13.09 -8.17
N VAL A 263 -8.15 13.00 -6.88
CA VAL A 263 -8.81 11.85 -6.27
C VAL A 263 -9.91 12.34 -5.35
N ALA A 264 -11.03 11.64 -5.36
CA ALA A 264 -12.11 11.77 -4.41
C ALA A 264 -12.35 10.41 -3.75
N LEU A 265 -12.11 10.34 -2.44
CA LEU A 265 -12.32 9.13 -1.64
C LEU A 265 -13.76 9.06 -1.13
N ASN A 266 -14.27 7.84 -0.97
CA ASN A 266 -15.59 7.60 -0.41
C ASN A 266 -15.61 7.81 1.12
N ASP A 267 -14.51 7.49 1.81
CA ASP A 267 -14.39 7.55 3.27
C ASP A 267 -13.47 8.68 3.73
N GLY A 268 -14.04 9.89 3.81
CA GLY A 268 -13.38 11.09 4.35
C GLY A 268 -14.29 11.89 5.29
N PRO A 269 -13.72 12.71 6.19
CA PRO A 269 -14.47 13.61 7.09
C PRO A 269 -15.29 14.66 6.35
N ASP A 270 -14.99 14.89 5.06
CA ASP A 270 -15.80 15.69 4.12
C ASP A 270 -17.04 14.91 3.65
N ARG A 271 -17.75 14.27 4.59
CA ARG A 271 -19.10 13.75 4.35
C ARG A 271 -19.97 14.89 3.86
N LEU A 272 -20.50 14.73 2.64
CA LEU A 272 -21.84 15.14 2.21
C LEU A 272 -22.46 16.20 3.13
N LYS A 273 -22.05 17.47 2.98
CA LYS A 273 -22.77 18.58 3.63
C LYS A 273 -24.14 18.69 2.96
N ILE A 274 -25.15 18.05 3.54
CA ILE A 274 -26.54 18.45 3.30
C ILE A 274 -26.67 19.85 3.90
N VAL A 275 -26.49 20.87 3.06
CA VAL A 275 -26.71 22.25 3.46
C VAL A 275 -28.21 22.39 3.72
N ASN A 276 -28.57 22.40 5.00
CA ASN A 276 -29.91 22.71 5.45
C ASN A 276 -30.12 24.23 5.34
N SER A 277 -30.59 24.69 4.19
CA SER A 277 -30.98 26.08 3.99
C SER A 277 -32.45 26.15 3.55
N ARG A 278 -33.36 26.03 4.53
CA ARG A 278 -34.70 26.65 4.56
C ARG A 278 -35.57 26.67 3.29
N ASP A 279 -35.42 25.74 2.35
CA ASP A 279 -36.32 25.66 1.19
C ASP A 279 -36.72 24.22 0.86
N ILE A 280 -38.02 24.05 0.65
CA ILE A 280 -38.78 22.79 0.59
C ILE A 280 -38.60 22.11 -0.79
N ASN A 281 -37.35 21.81 -1.17
CA ASN A 281 -37.03 21.00 -2.37
C ASN A 281 -35.66 20.30 -2.25
N SER A 282 -35.28 19.86 -1.06
CA SER A 282 -34.00 19.16 -0.80
C SER A 282 -34.04 17.69 -1.24
N LYS A 283 -34.00 17.47 -2.55
CA LYS A 283 -33.64 16.17 -3.13
C LYS A 283 -32.48 16.34 -4.11
N LEU A 284 -31.43 15.57 -3.84
CA LEU A 284 -30.56 14.89 -4.83
C LEU A 284 -29.32 15.63 -5.36
N TYR A 285 -28.43 16.15 -4.48
CA TYR A 285 -27.03 16.37 -4.90
C TYR A 285 -26.09 15.49 -4.07
N LYS A 286 -25.37 14.59 -4.75
CA LYS A 286 -24.17 13.95 -4.22
C LYS A 286 -23.00 14.88 -4.55
N PHE A 287 -22.42 15.51 -3.54
CA PHE A 287 -21.19 16.27 -3.69
C PHE A 287 -20.01 15.30 -3.54
N GLN A 288 -19.05 15.39 -4.45
CA GLN A 288 -17.82 14.62 -4.42
C GLN A 288 -16.66 15.59 -4.61
N ASP A 289 -15.87 15.75 -3.56
CA ASP A 289 -14.79 16.73 -3.52
C ASP A 289 -13.49 16.08 -4.01
N PHE A 290 -13.08 16.47 -5.21
CA PHE A 290 -11.81 16.05 -5.78
C PHE A 290 -10.69 16.91 -5.22
N LYS A 291 -9.66 16.27 -4.67
CA LYS A 291 -8.42 16.91 -4.21
C LYS A 291 -7.25 16.38 -5.04
N ARG A 292 -6.26 17.23 -5.31
CA ARG A 292 -4.99 16.78 -5.92
C ARG A 292 -4.28 15.85 -4.96
N MET A 293 -3.49 14.90 -5.46
CA MET A 293 -2.63 14.11 -4.58
C MET A 293 -1.46 14.95 -4.05
N PHE A 294 -0.84 15.75 -4.92
CA PHE A 294 0.30 16.61 -4.58
C PHE A 294 0.09 18.04 -5.07
N GLU A 295 0.55 18.99 -4.26
CA GLU A 295 0.59 20.42 -4.56
C GLU A 295 2.01 20.84 -4.90
N VAL A 296 2.15 21.78 -5.83
CA VAL A 296 3.45 22.31 -6.28
C VAL A 296 3.58 23.75 -5.83
N GLY A 297 4.69 24.06 -5.18
CA GLY A 297 5.09 25.40 -4.76
C GLY A 297 6.02 26.05 -5.79
N ASN A 298 7.14 26.61 -5.33
CA ASN A 298 8.10 27.25 -6.22
C ASN A 298 8.75 26.25 -7.19
N VAL A 299 9.00 26.69 -8.42
CA VAL A 299 9.59 25.88 -9.47
C VAL A 299 10.91 26.50 -9.95
N ARG A 300 11.99 25.71 -9.97
CA ARG A 300 13.30 26.11 -10.50
C ARG A 300 13.45 25.64 -11.94
N ILE A 301 13.61 26.60 -12.86
CA ILE A 301 13.65 26.37 -14.31
C ILE A 301 15.04 26.65 -14.85
N ALA A 302 15.55 25.73 -15.66
CA ALA A 302 16.78 25.95 -16.41
C ALA A 302 16.48 26.76 -17.68
N PHE A 303 17.24 27.82 -17.91
CA PHE A 303 17.20 28.62 -19.14
C PHE A 303 18.47 28.40 -19.95
N ASP A 304 18.32 28.36 -21.28
CA ASP A 304 19.45 28.31 -22.19
C ASP A 304 20.22 29.64 -22.17
N LYS A 305 21.51 29.59 -21.84
CA LYS A 305 22.35 30.80 -21.67
C LYS A 305 22.46 31.67 -22.93
N LYS A 306 22.24 31.11 -24.12
CA LYS A 306 22.40 31.84 -25.39
C LYS A 306 21.08 32.42 -25.90
N THR A 307 19.98 31.70 -25.69
CA THR A 307 18.66 32.05 -26.24
C THR A 307 17.69 32.58 -25.20
N ASN A 308 18.03 32.47 -23.91
CA ASN A 308 17.18 32.77 -22.76
C ASN A 308 15.81 32.05 -22.79
N LYS A 309 15.72 30.93 -23.52
CA LYS A 309 14.51 30.11 -23.59
C LYS A 309 14.49 29.10 -22.45
N PRO A 310 13.32 28.79 -21.87
CA PRO A 310 13.21 27.73 -20.87
C PRO A 310 13.55 26.39 -21.52
N LYS A 311 14.44 25.63 -20.88
CA LYS A 311 14.81 24.27 -21.29
C LYS A 311 14.00 23.20 -20.56
N GLY A 312 13.68 23.45 -19.29
CA GLY A 312 12.84 22.57 -18.49
C GLY A 312 12.99 22.82 -16.99
N ILE A 313 12.15 22.16 -16.21
CA ILE A 313 12.16 22.21 -14.74
C ILE A 313 13.26 21.30 -14.21
N TYR A 314 13.99 21.74 -13.18
CA TYR A 314 15.14 21.02 -12.61
C TYR A 314 14.90 20.60 -11.16
N ALA A 315 14.20 21.45 -10.41
CA ALA A 315 13.76 21.21 -9.04
C ALA A 315 12.44 21.96 -8.81
N LEU A 316 11.66 21.52 -7.84
CA LEU A 316 10.43 22.18 -7.41
C LEU A 316 10.16 21.91 -5.94
N GLU A 317 9.34 22.76 -5.34
CA GLU A 317 8.71 22.49 -4.06
C GLU A 317 7.46 21.66 -4.28
N ILE A 318 7.31 20.59 -3.51
CA ILE A 318 6.14 19.71 -3.57
C ILE A 318 5.67 19.38 -2.16
N LYS A 319 4.36 19.21 -1.98
CA LYS A 319 3.80 18.67 -0.73
C LYS A 319 2.63 17.74 -1.02
N PRO A 320 2.46 16.65 -0.26
CA PRO A 320 1.24 15.87 -0.28
C PRO A 320 0.08 16.76 0.19
N SER A 321 -1.07 16.66 -0.48
CA SER A 321 -2.26 17.41 -0.06
C SER A 321 -2.87 16.79 1.21
N SER A 322 -3.89 17.45 1.76
CA SER A 322 -4.72 16.91 2.85
C SER A 322 -5.32 15.53 2.58
N LEU A 323 -5.35 15.07 1.32
CA LEU A 323 -5.75 13.72 0.95
C LEU A 323 -4.73 12.66 1.40
N LEU A 324 -3.43 12.93 1.19
CA LEU A 324 -2.35 11.99 1.44
C LEU A 324 -1.75 12.15 2.84
N GLN A 325 -1.79 13.35 3.41
CA GLN A 325 -1.22 13.65 4.73
C GLN A 325 -1.66 12.70 5.86
N PRO A 326 -2.94 12.25 5.97
CA PRO A 326 -3.33 11.28 6.99
C PRO A 326 -2.52 9.97 6.96
N TYR A 327 -2.15 9.52 5.76
CA TYR A 327 -1.36 8.29 5.56
C TYR A 327 0.13 8.50 5.80
N LEU A 328 0.62 9.74 5.72
CA LEU A 328 2.04 10.08 5.84
C LEU A 328 2.42 10.66 7.21
N ASN A 329 1.49 11.33 7.89
CA ASN A 329 1.70 12.01 9.17
C ASN A 329 1.19 11.20 10.38
N GLY A 330 0.54 10.06 10.16
CA GLY A 330 0.28 9.08 11.22
C GLY A 330 -1.16 8.74 11.53
N SER A 331 -2.13 9.63 11.25
CA SER A 331 -3.53 9.40 11.67
C SER A 331 -4.19 8.19 11.00
N LYS A 332 -3.72 7.81 9.81
CA LYS A 332 -4.14 6.59 9.08
C LYS A 332 -2.95 5.76 8.60
N SER A 333 -1.75 6.04 9.10
CA SER A 333 -0.55 5.43 8.53
C SER A 333 -0.41 3.97 8.97
N SER A 334 -0.10 3.09 8.02
CA SER A 334 0.35 1.73 8.27
C SER A 334 1.71 1.55 7.61
N LEU A 335 2.77 2.03 8.27
CA LEU A 335 4.11 1.96 7.71
C LEU A 335 4.58 0.52 7.54
N GLY A 336 5.04 0.22 6.33
CA GLY A 336 5.68 -1.02 5.96
C GLY A 336 6.97 -0.79 5.17
N VAL A 337 7.74 -1.86 5.01
CA VAL A 337 9.07 -1.83 4.39
C VAL A 337 8.97 -2.05 2.89
N LEU A 338 9.61 -1.18 2.10
CA LEU A 338 9.77 -1.32 0.65
C LEU A 338 11.25 -1.35 0.28
N ASP A 339 11.69 -2.43 -0.36
CA ASP A 339 13.09 -2.60 -0.80
C ASP A 339 13.47 -1.58 -1.88
N LEU A 340 14.60 -0.89 -1.71
CA LEU A 340 15.06 0.16 -2.62
C LEU A 340 15.50 -0.36 -3.98
N LYS A 341 15.78 -1.66 -4.13
CA LYS A 341 16.05 -2.28 -5.43
C LYS A 341 14.84 -2.17 -6.37
N VAL A 342 13.63 -1.92 -5.85
CA VAL A 342 12.45 -1.60 -6.68
C VAL A 342 12.73 -0.45 -7.66
N PHE A 343 13.51 0.55 -7.26
CA PHE A 343 13.86 1.71 -8.09
C PHE A 343 14.85 1.36 -9.20
N LYS A 344 15.70 0.36 -8.97
CA LYS A 344 16.75 -0.08 -9.90
C LYS A 344 16.20 -0.87 -11.09
N TYR A 345 15.03 -1.50 -10.94
CA TYR A 345 14.36 -2.16 -12.05
C TYR A 345 13.95 -1.16 -13.14
N SER A 346 13.97 -1.61 -14.39
CA SER A 346 13.51 -0.80 -15.51
C SER A 346 11.99 -0.62 -15.49
N TYR A 347 11.52 0.64 -15.48
CA TYR A 347 10.11 0.98 -15.65
C TYR A 347 9.54 0.60 -17.04
N PHE A 348 10.38 0.14 -17.98
CA PHE A 348 9.96 -0.30 -19.32
C PHE A 348 9.97 -1.83 -19.47
N THR A 349 11.07 -2.49 -19.09
CA THR A 349 11.25 -3.94 -19.33
C THR A 349 10.98 -4.83 -18.12
N GLN A 350 10.95 -4.27 -16.91
CA GLN A 350 10.81 -4.98 -15.63
C GLN A 350 9.67 -4.36 -14.81
N ARG A 351 8.56 -4.07 -15.50
CA ARG A 351 7.38 -3.45 -14.89
C ARG A 351 6.75 -4.39 -13.86
N GLU A 352 6.74 -5.66 -14.19
CA GLU A 352 6.18 -6.74 -13.40
C GLU A 352 6.97 -6.93 -12.09
N HIS A 353 8.30 -6.78 -12.11
CA HIS A 353 9.14 -6.76 -10.91
C HIS A 353 8.76 -5.62 -9.97
N LYS A 354 8.62 -4.40 -10.50
CA LYS A 354 8.23 -3.22 -9.70
C LYS A 354 6.87 -3.40 -9.04
N ARG A 355 5.87 -3.83 -9.81
CA ARG A 355 4.50 -4.06 -9.33
C ARG A 355 4.45 -5.16 -8.27
N LEU A 356 5.08 -6.30 -8.54
CA LEU A 356 5.07 -7.40 -7.59
C LEU A 356 5.79 -7.04 -6.29
N THR A 357 6.94 -6.36 -6.36
CA THR A 357 7.67 -5.90 -5.16
C THR A 357 6.82 -5.00 -4.27
N ARG A 358 6.12 -4.03 -4.88
CA ARG A 358 5.18 -3.12 -4.19
C ARG A 358 3.99 -3.85 -3.55
N TYR A 359 3.42 -4.82 -4.27
CA TYR A 359 2.33 -5.64 -3.75
C TYR A 359 2.80 -6.50 -2.58
N LEU A 360 3.94 -7.18 -2.71
CA LEU A 360 4.50 -8.03 -1.67
C LEU A 360 4.88 -7.23 -0.42
N SER A 361 5.48 -6.05 -0.58
CA SER A 361 5.79 -5.13 0.52
C SER A 361 4.56 -4.86 1.41
N ARG A 362 3.43 -4.47 0.79
CA ARG A 362 2.14 -4.28 1.50
C ARG A 362 1.67 -5.58 2.16
N GLN A 363 1.67 -6.68 1.41
CA GLN A 363 1.16 -7.96 1.90
C GLN A 363 1.98 -8.50 3.07
N TRP A 364 3.29 -8.30 3.08
CA TRP A 364 4.14 -8.69 4.20
C TRP A 364 3.86 -7.85 5.43
N LYS A 365 3.64 -6.54 5.31
CA LYS A 365 3.20 -5.74 6.46
C LYS A 365 1.93 -6.32 7.08
N ILE A 366 0.90 -6.57 6.27
CA ILE A 366 -0.38 -7.14 6.71
C ILE A 366 -0.17 -8.51 7.38
N ARG A 367 0.59 -9.40 6.74
CA ARG A 367 0.81 -10.77 7.20
C ARG A 367 1.72 -10.88 8.41
N VAL A 368 2.66 -9.95 8.59
CA VAL A 368 3.46 -9.84 9.82
C VAL A 368 2.55 -9.49 10.99
N VAL A 369 1.70 -8.47 10.82
CA VAL A 369 0.75 -8.04 11.86
C VAL A 369 -0.25 -9.16 12.18
N ARG A 370 -0.75 -9.88 11.17
CA ARG A 370 -1.73 -10.97 11.33
C ARG A 370 -1.11 -12.33 11.70
N GLY A 371 0.21 -12.48 11.68
CA GLY A 371 0.88 -13.75 11.93
C GLY A 371 0.69 -14.82 10.82
N THR A 372 0.34 -14.42 9.59
CA THR A 372 0.01 -15.33 8.47
C THR A 372 1.07 -15.37 7.36
N LEU A 373 2.34 -15.15 7.71
CA LEU A 373 3.46 -15.04 6.74
C LEU A 373 3.56 -16.21 5.74
N HIS A 374 3.27 -17.44 6.18
CA HIS A 374 3.40 -18.64 5.34
C HIS A 374 2.20 -18.90 4.41
N GLN A 375 1.15 -18.08 4.49
CA GLN A 375 -0.05 -18.26 3.68
C GLN A 375 0.30 -18.20 2.18
N PRO A 376 -0.12 -19.16 1.34
CA PRO A 376 0.11 -19.08 -0.09
C PRO A 376 -0.63 -17.90 -0.75
N PHE A 377 -0.09 -17.40 -1.86
CA PHE A 377 -0.74 -16.44 -2.75
C PHE A 377 -1.38 -17.17 -3.93
N LYS A 378 -2.63 -16.83 -4.27
CA LYS A 378 -3.24 -17.31 -5.52
C LYS A 378 -2.49 -16.73 -6.72
N ILE A 379 -2.15 -17.57 -7.69
CA ILE A 379 -1.44 -17.14 -8.91
C ILE A 379 -2.26 -16.12 -9.69
N GLY A 380 -3.59 -16.30 -9.78
CA GLY A 380 -4.49 -15.35 -10.43
C GLY A 380 -4.38 -13.93 -9.86
N THR A 381 -4.25 -13.80 -8.54
CA THR A 381 -4.04 -12.49 -7.87
C THR A 381 -2.72 -11.87 -8.29
N LEU A 382 -1.62 -12.64 -8.24
CA LEU A 382 -0.30 -12.15 -8.63
C LEU A 382 -0.24 -11.74 -10.11
N LEU A 383 -0.88 -12.52 -11.00
CA LEU A 383 -0.97 -12.18 -12.42
C LEU A 383 -1.72 -10.85 -12.66
N LYS A 384 -2.81 -10.60 -11.90
CA LYS A 384 -3.56 -9.35 -11.95
C LYS A 384 -2.68 -8.17 -11.49
N GLU A 385 -1.98 -8.33 -10.38
CA GLU A 385 -1.10 -7.29 -9.82
C GLU A 385 0.08 -6.97 -10.73
N MET A 386 0.76 -7.99 -11.26
CA MET A 386 1.88 -7.83 -12.20
C MET A 386 1.43 -7.22 -13.52
N ASN A 387 0.16 -7.41 -13.92
CA ASN A 387 -0.45 -6.83 -15.11
C ASN A 387 0.37 -7.06 -16.38
N PHE A 388 0.62 -8.34 -16.67
CA PHE A 388 1.38 -8.77 -17.84
C PHE A 388 0.73 -8.30 -19.16
N PRO A 389 1.54 -8.04 -20.21
CA PRO A 389 1.02 -7.74 -21.53
C PRO A 389 0.14 -8.86 -22.11
N GLU A 390 -1.06 -8.52 -22.59
CA GLU A 390 -2.02 -9.45 -23.20
C GLU A 390 -1.48 -10.23 -24.41
N ARG A 391 -0.37 -9.79 -25.00
CA ARG A 391 0.28 -10.46 -26.15
C ARG A 391 0.97 -11.78 -25.79
N LEU A 392 1.24 -12.05 -24.51
CA LEU A 392 1.92 -13.26 -24.08
C LEU A 392 0.99 -14.46 -24.20
N ASN A 393 1.47 -15.55 -24.80
CA ASN A 393 0.75 -16.81 -24.75
C ASN A 393 0.85 -17.43 -23.34
N GLY A 394 0.01 -18.40 -23.03
CA GLY A 394 -0.04 -18.96 -21.67
C GLY A 394 1.27 -19.58 -21.17
N VAL A 395 2.08 -20.16 -22.07
CA VAL A 395 3.38 -20.76 -21.70
C VAL A 395 4.38 -19.65 -21.41
N GLN A 396 4.48 -18.67 -22.30
CA GLN A 396 5.31 -17.47 -22.11
C GLN A 396 4.93 -16.70 -20.85
N LEU A 397 3.63 -16.67 -20.52
CA LEU A 397 3.14 -16.03 -19.30
C LEU A 397 3.65 -16.75 -18.05
N ARG A 398 3.60 -18.09 -18.03
CA ARG A 398 4.17 -18.90 -16.95
C ARG A 398 5.69 -18.72 -16.86
N ASP A 399 6.40 -18.84 -17.97
CA ASP A 399 7.86 -18.68 -18.00
C ASP A 399 8.26 -17.30 -17.47
N LYS A 400 7.57 -16.24 -17.91
CA LYS A 400 7.85 -14.87 -17.45
C LYS A 400 7.49 -14.67 -15.98
N PHE A 401 6.41 -15.29 -15.50
CA PHE A 401 6.03 -15.25 -14.08
C PHE A 401 7.09 -15.90 -13.19
N GLU A 402 7.53 -17.11 -13.54
CA GLU A 402 8.59 -17.82 -12.82
C GLU A 402 9.91 -17.04 -12.89
N GLU A 403 10.28 -16.50 -14.06
CA GLU A 403 11.48 -15.65 -14.24
C GLU A 403 11.46 -14.42 -13.31
N VAL A 404 10.31 -13.74 -13.17
CA VAL A 404 10.22 -12.59 -12.26
C VAL A 404 10.44 -13.04 -10.80
N LEU A 405 9.87 -14.16 -10.37
CA LEU A 405 10.08 -14.67 -9.01
C LEU A 405 11.55 -15.07 -8.78
N ASP A 406 12.17 -15.73 -9.75
CA ASP A 406 13.59 -16.09 -9.71
C ASP A 406 14.50 -14.86 -9.65
N ASP A 407 14.17 -13.82 -10.43
CA ASP A 407 14.88 -12.53 -10.40
C ASP A 407 14.74 -11.88 -9.02
N LEU A 408 13.52 -11.79 -8.46
CA LEU A 408 13.30 -11.22 -7.13
C LEU A 408 14.03 -12.00 -6.04
N GLN A 409 14.13 -13.33 -6.17
CA GLN A 409 14.86 -14.17 -5.22
C GLN A 409 16.37 -13.99 -5.33
N ARG A 410 16.89 -13.96 -6.56
CA ARG A 410 18.32 -13.70 -6.84
C ARG A 410 18.73 -12.33 -6.34
N ASP A 411 17.87 -11.34 -6.51
CA ASP A 411 18.11 -9.97 -6.09
C ASP A 411 17.77 -9.76 -4.60
N GLU A 412 17.50 -10.84 -3.85
CA GLU A 412 17.24 -10.89 -2.39
C GLU A 412 16.03 -10.06 -1.92
N ILE A 413 15.13 -9.70 -2.84
CA ILE A 413 13.89 -8.99 -2.51
C ILE A 413 12.90 -9.97 -1.87
N ILE A 414 12.89 -11.23 -2.33
CA ILE A 414 12.19 -12.35 -1.67
C ILE A 414 13.22 -13.36 -1.17
N LYS A 415 12.91 -14.04 -0.06
CA LYS A 415 13.79 -15.08 0.50
C LYS A 415 13.71 -16.39 -0.28
N ALA A 416 12.50 -16.81 -0.61
CA ALA A 416 12.24 -18.04 -1.33
C ALA A 416 10.84 -18.03 -1.94
N TRP A 417 10.65 -18.76 -3.04
CA TRP A 417 9.32 -19.08 -3.56
C TRP A 417 9.20 -20.56 -3.96
N ASN A 418 8.00 -21.11 -3.84
CA ASN A 418 7.68 -22.45 -4.33
C ASN A 418 6.18 -22.59 -4.64
N TYR A 419 5.84 -23.41 -5.64
CA TYR A 419 4.45 -23.85 -5.82
C TYR A 419 3.99 -24.60 -4.57
N SER A 420 2.77 -24.30 -4.11
CA SER A 420 2.17 -25.00 -2.97
C SER A 420 1.66 -26.39 -3.35
N GLU A 421 1.38 -26.60 -4.64
CA GLU A 421 0.88 -27.84 -5.22
C GLU A 421 1.72 -28.25 -6.43
N THR A 422 1.80 -29.55 -6.73
CA THR A 422 2.50 -30.04 -7.92
C THR A 422 1.73 -29.70 -9.19
N ILE A 423 2.43 -29.21 -10.21
CA ILE A 423 1.83 -28.87 -11.51
C ILE A 423 1.58 -30.14 -12.33
N ASP A 424 0.35 -30.30 -12.82
CA ASP A 424 -0.04 -31.30 -13.79
C ASP A 424 0.35 -30.81 -15.20
N GLU A 425 1.57 -31.16 -15.61
CA GLU A 425 2.14 -30.78 -16.91
C GLU A 425 1.31 -31.30 -18.10
N ALA A 426 0.43 -32.30 -17.92
CA ALA A 426 -0.46 -32.75 -18.97
C ALA A 426 -1.61 -31.76 -19.27
N ARG A 427 -1.87 -30.80 -18.38
CA ARG A 427 -2.87 -29.73 -18.59
C ARG A 427 -2.27 -28.48 -19.23
N VAL A 428 -0.96 -28.29 -19.12
CA VAL A 428 -0.25 -27.12 -19.64
C VAL A 428 -0.37 -27.07 -21.17
N GLY A 429 -0.66 -25.89 -21.72
CA GLY A 429 -0.85 -25.67 -23.16
C GLY A 429 -2.24 -26.04 -23.70
N LYS A 430 -3.13 -26.67 -22.92
CA LYS A 430 -4.51 -26.97 -23.35
C LYS A 430 -5.42 -25.75 -23.30
N ARG A 431 -6.50 -25.72 -24.08
CA ARG A 431 -7.42 -24.56 -24.11
C ARG A 431 -7.93 -24.22 -22.69
N GLY A 432 -7.77 -22.96 -22.29
CA GLY A 432 -8.25 -22.45 -20.99
C GLY A 432 -7.38 -22.81 -19.77
N TRP A 433 -6.25 -23.49 -19.95
CA TRP A 433 -5.42 -23.97 -18.83
C TRP A 433 -4.92 -22.86 -17.90
N VAL A 434 -4.63 -21.67 -18.43
CA VAL A 434 -4.22 -20.52 -17.61
C VAL A 434 -5.33 -20.10 -16.66
N LYS A 435 -6.54 -19.84 -17.18
CA LYS A 435 -7.67 -19.30 -16.40
C LYS A 435 -8.35 -20.35 -15.51
N ASN A 436 -8.48 -21.57 -16.00
CA ASN A 436 -9.30 -22.60 -15.37
C ASN A 436 -8.48 -23.58 -14.51
N TYR A 437 -7.15 -23.49 -14.54
CA TYR A 437 -6.28 -24.38 -13.80
C TYR A 437 -5.13 -23.64 -13.13
N TRP A 438 -4.17 -23.11 -13.91
CA TRP A 438 -2.94 -22.56 -13.35
C TRP A 438 -3.18 -21.34 -12.47
N SER A 439 -4.08 -20.42 -12.84
CA SER A 439 -4.42 -19.25 -12.02
C SER A 439 -5.11 -19.59 -10.70
N GLN A 440 -5.67 -20.80 -10.56
CA GLN A 440 -6.29 -21.27 -9.33
C GLN A 440 -5.29 -21.89 -8.35
N LEU A 441 -4.10 -22.26 -8.83
CA LEU A 441 -3.03 -22.76 -7.99
C LEU A 441 -2.47 -21.63 -7.13
N SER A 442 -1.73 -22.02 -6.09
CA SER A 442 -1.09 -21.08 -5.18
C SER A 442 0.43 -21.25 -5.15
N VAL A 443 1.11 -20.15 -4.84
CA VAL A 443 2.56 -20.08 -4.65
C VAL A 443 2.85 -19.51 -3.26
N THR A 444 3.76 -20.15 -2.53
CA THR A 444 4.29 -19.61 -1.27
C THR A 444 5.46 -18.71 -1.60
N ILE A 445 5.44 -17.46 -1.13
CA ILE A 445 6.52 -16.47 -1.31
C ILE A 445 6.89 -15.94 0.08
N LEU A 446 8.14 -16.15 0.50
CA LEU A 446 8.62 -15.76 1.82
C LEU A 446 9.39 -14.44 1.78
N PRO A 447 9.13 -13.50 2.70
CA PRO A 447 9.92 -12.28 2.84
C PRO A 447 11.34 -12.57 3.34
N PRO A 448 12.31 -11.67 3.06
CA PRO A 448 13.58 -11.61 3.77
C PRO A 448 13.38 -11.38 5.27
N ASP A 449 14.30 -11.89 6.09
CA ASP A 449 14.18 -11.80 7.56
C ASP A 449 14.19 -10.34 8.04
N VAL A 450 14.97 -9.47 7.38
CA VAL A 450 14.99 -8.02 7.66
C VAL A 450 13.60 -7.39 7.50
N VAL A 451 12.86 -7.76 6.45
CA VAL A 451 11.50 -7.22 6.20
C VAL A 451 10.54 -7.66 7.31
N VAL A 452 10.68 -8.88 7.83
CA VAL A 452 9.86 -9.38 8.94
C VAL A 452 10.16 -8.61 10.22
N LEU A 453 11.45 -8.45 10.54
CA LEU A 453 11.91 -7.75 11.74
C LEU A 453 11.44 -6.29 11.75
N GLU A 454 11.67 -5.58 10.65
CA GLU A 454 11.32 -4.16 10.53
C GLU A 454 9.80 -3.93 10.56
N ASN A 455 9.01 -4.78 9.90
CA ASN A 455 7.54 -4.64 9.92
C ASN A 455 6.90 -4.92 11.28
N ARG A 456 7.59 -5.62 12.19
CA ARG A 456 7.15 -5.84 13.58
C ARG A 456 7.35 -4.61 14.46
N LYS A 457 8.28 -3.72 14.11
CA LYS A 457 8.53 -2.49 14.87
C LYS A 457 7.29 -1.59 14.77
N GLN A 458 6.81 -1.11 15.91
CA GLN A 458 5.88 0.01 15.94
C GLN A 458 6.72 1.28 15.77
N ILE A 459 6.46 2.02 14.68
CA ILE A 459 7.23 3.22 14.35
C ILE A 459 6.35 4.42 14.64
N PRO A 460 6.64 5.20 15.70
CA PRO A 460 6.02 6.49 15.89
C PRO A 460 6.49 7.43 14.76
N LEU A 461 5.55 8.03 14.04
CA LEU A 461 5.86 9.07 13.06
C LEU A 461 6.14 10.40 13.77
N PRO A 462 7.02 11.25 13.23
CA PRO A 462 7.21 12.59 13.76
C PRO A 462 5.92 13.40 13.58
N THR A 463 5.24 13.71 14.69
CA THR A 463 4.08 14.60 14.69
C THR A 463 4.57 16.02 14.38
N ASN A 464 4.11 16.62 13.29
CA ASN A 464 4.36 18.03 13.03
C ASN A 464 3.79 18.86 14.19
N SER A 465 4.64 19.70 14.79
CA SER A 465 4.43 20.39 16.07
C SER A 465 3.35 21.50 16.08
N ASP A 466 2.47 21.56 15.08
CA ASP A 466 1.42 22.59 14.96
C ASP A 466 -0.01 22.10 15.21
N GLU A 467 -0.23 20.82 15.54
CA GLU A 467 -1.56 20.31 15.93
C GLU A 467 -1.56 19.75 17.35
N LYS A 468 -1.28 20.61 18.34
CA LYS A 468 -1.78 20.38 19.70
C LYS A 468 -3.24 20.79 19.75
N LEU A 469 -4.14 19.85 19.45
CA LEU A 469 -5.50 19.73 19.98
C LEU A 469 -6.19 18.58 19.21
N ILE A 470 -6.01 17.35 19.68
CA ILE A 470 -7.00 16.26 19.83
C ILE A 470 -6.20 15.15 20.54
N GLU A 471 -6.03 15.28 21.85
CA GLU A 471 -5.77 14.13 22.72
C GLU A 471 -7.14 13.66 23.20
N GLU A 472 -7.73 12.70 22.50
CA GLU A 472 -8.74 11.80 23.04
C GLU A 472 -8.82 10.59 22.10
N SER A 473 -8.93 9.39 22.70
CA SER A 473 -9.14 8.05 22.12
C SER A 473 -8.02 7.37 21.30
N THR A 474 -6.91 7.00 21.97
CA THR A 474 -6.00 5.93 21.49
C THR A 474 -6.71 4.57 21.29
N GLU A 475 -7.91 4.37 21.86
CA GLU A 475 -8.73 3.19 21.64
C GLU A 475 -9.50 3.22 20.30
N GLU A 476 -9.86 4.39 19.77
CA GLU A 476 -10.52 4.51 18.45
C GLU A 476 -9.52 4.41 17.30
N VAL A 477 -8.23 4.71 17.54
CA VAL A 477 -7.17 4.56 16.53
C VAL A 477 -6.95 3.09 16.18
N ILE A 478 -7.08 2.16 17.14
CA ILE A 478 -6.96 0.73 16.87
C ILE A 478 -8.15 0.24 16.03
N GLU A 479 -9.36 0.74 16.30
CA GLU A 479 -10.56 0.40 15.50
C GLU A 479 -10.52 1.03 14.11
N ALA A 480 -10.01 2.26 13.95
CA ALA A 480 -9.83 2.92 12.65
C ALA A 480 -8.66 2.35 11.80
N ILE A 481 -7.70 1.65 12.41
CA ILE A 481 -6.67 0.87 11.71
C ILE A 481 -7.28 -0.37 11.02
N PHE A 482 -8.47 -0.80 11.46
CA PHE A 482 -9.23 -1.85 10.82
C PHE A 482 -10.53 -1.25 10.27
N GLU A 483 -10.49 -0.72 9.04
CA GLU A 483 -11.66 -0.86 8.16
C GLU A 483 -12.19 -2.29 8.37
N ASP A 484 -13.51 -2.46 8.54
CA ASP A 484 -14.22 -3.74 8.73
C ASP A 484 -13.78 -4.79 7.67
N VAL A 485 -12.59 -5.37 7.85
CA VAL A 485 -12.11 -6.50 7.07
C VAL A 485 -12.58 -7.70 7.85
N ALA A 486 -13.69 -8.25 7.37
CA ALA A 486 -14.23 -9.52 7.80
C ALA A 486 -13.14 -10.59 8.01
N GLU A 487 -13.45 -11.53 8.90
CA GLU A 487 -12.67 -12.72 9.25
C GLU A 487 -12.00 -13.44 8.04
N PRO A 488 -10.92 -14.23 8.28
CA PRO A 488 -9.90 -14.52 7.29
C PRO A 488 -10.35 -15.58 6.29
N GLU A 489 -11.14 -15.18 5.33
CA GLU A 489 -11.03 -15.78 4.02
C GLU A 489 -9.72 -15.25 3.42
N GLN A 490 -8.94 -16.12 2.76
CA GLN A 490 -8.07 -15.64 1.69
C GLN A 490 -8.89 -14.65 0.84
N GLU A 491 -8.28 -13.62 0.25
CA GLU A 491 -8.92 -12.90 -0.87
C GLU A 491 -9.27 -13.95 -1.94
N ALA A 492 -10.45 -14.55 -1.79
CA ALA A 492 -10.91 -15.71 -2.49
C ALA A 492 -11.65 -15.13 -3.66
N PHE A 493 -10.99 -15.14 -4.81
CA PHE A 493 -11.72 -15.06 -6.06
C PHE A 493 -12.74 -16.19 -6.09
N ASP A 494 -14.00 -15.84 -5.91
CA ASP A 494 -15.08 -16.58 -6.53
C ASP A 494 -15.01 -16.28 -8.03
N PHE A 495 -14.90 -17.33 -8.83
CA PHE A 495 -14.98 -17.20 -10.29
C PHE A 495 -16.41 -17.30 -10.79
N ASP A 496 -17.38 -17.23 -9.89
CA ASP A 496 -18.77 -17.06 -10.22
C ASP A 496 -19.09 -15.56 -10.27
N GLU A 497 -19.54 -15.12 -11.44
CA GLU A 497 -20.18 -13.83 -11.65
C GLU A 497 -21.16 -13.59 -10.51
N VAL A 498 -20.92 -12.54 -9.70
CA VAL A 498 -21.97 -11.94 -8.87
C VAL A 498 -22.98 -11.34 -9.85
N ILE A 499 -23.91 -12.19 -10.25
CA ILE A 499 -25.24 -11.81 -10.70
C ILE A 499 -25.90 -11.28 -9.44
N GLU A 500 -25.75 -9.98 -9.18
CA GLU A 500 -26.68 -9.29 -8.30
C GLU A 500 -28.08 -9.43 -8.92
N GLU A 501 -28.98 -9.99 -8.13
CA GLU A 501 -30.41 -10.13 -8.38
C GLU A 501 -31.07 -8.76 -8.62
N SER A 502 -30.87 -8.22 -9.80
CA SER A 502 -31.96 -7.61 -10.54
C SER A 502 -32.31 -8.59 -11.65
N ALA A 503 -33.59 -8.85 -11.90
CA ALA A 503 -34.03 -9.79 -12.92
C ALA A 503 -33.55 -9.38 -14.33
N VAL A 504 -32.31 -9.71 -14.67
CA VAL A 504 -31.75 -9.54 -16.00
C VAL A 504 -32.07 -10.81 -16.76
N MET A 505 -33.10 -10.77 -17.61
CA MET A 505 -33.33 -11.82 -18.59
C MET A 505 -32.07 -11.98 -19.46
N LEU A 506 -31.30 -13.04 -19.21
CA LEU A 506 -30.16 -13.41 -20.04
C LEU A 506 -30.67 -13.86 -21.41
N LEU A 507 -30.23 -13.17 -22.47
CA LEU A 507 -30.54 -13.56 -23.85
C LEU A 507 -29.68 -14.75 -24.24
N THR A 508 -30.27 -15.94 -24.19
CA THR A 508 -29.69 -17.21 -24.65
C THR A 508 -30.62 -17.85 -25.68
N PRO A 509 -30.12 -18.72 -26.57
CA PRO A 509 -30.96 -19.50 -27.47
C PRO A 509 -32.05 -20.31 -26.76
N GLU A 510 -31.76 -20.78 -25.55
CA GLU A 510 -32.67 -21.55 -24.71
C GLU A 510 -33.77 -20.68 -24.08
N THR A 511 -33.41 -19.52 -23.50
CA THR A 511 -34.39 -18.59 -22.91
C THR A 511 -35.30 -17.97 -23.99
N MET A 512 -34.75 -17.67 -25.17
CA MET A 512 -35.52 -17.19 -26.31
C MET A 512 -36.54 -18.23 -26.81
N ARG A 513 -36.15 -19.50 -26.85
CA ARG A 513 -37.04 -20.59 -27.29
C ARG A 513 -38.15 -20.82 -26.26
N ALA A 514 -37.81 -20.89 -24.98
CA ALA A 514 -38.78 -21.03 -23.91
C ALA A 514 -39.84 -19.91 -23.93
N LYS A 515 -39.42 -18.67 -24.18
CA LYS A 515 -40.33 -17.51 -24.26
C LYS A 515 -41.25 -17.55 -25.49
N ILE A 516 -40.75 -17.97 -26.65
CA ILE A 516 -41.56 -18.15 -27.87
C ILE A 516 -42.60 -19.26 -27.67
N ASP A 517 -42.20 -20.36 -27.03
CA ASP A 517 -43.07 -21.50 -26.75
C ASP A 517 -44.14 -21.13 -25.69
N GLU A 518 -43.79 -20.35 -24.66
CA GLU A 518 -44.72 -19.81 -23.66
C GLU A 518 -45.82 -18.95 -24.30
N LEU A 519 -45.46 -18.11 -25.26
CA LEU A 519 -46.38 -17.24 -25.98
C LEU A 519 -47.17 -17.99 -27.09
N GLY A 520 -46.85 -19.25 -27.35
CA GLY A 520 -47.48 -20.07 -28.39
C GLY A 520 -47.21 -19.56 -29.81
N TYR A 521 -46.09 -18.85 -30.01
CA TYR A 521 -45.78 -18.22 -31.30
C TYR A 521 -44.96 -19.13 -32.19
N SER A 522 -45.17 -19.02 -33.50
CA SER A 522 -44.23 -19.60 -34.46
C SER A 522 -42.98 -18.71 -34.53
N ILE A 523 -41.81 -19.32 -34.79
CA ILE A 523 -40.54 -18.60 -34.98
C ILE A 523 -40.67 -17.47 -36.01
N ARG A 524 -41.49 -17.67 -37.03
CA ARG A 524 -41.76 -16.68 -38.08
C ARG A 524 -42.53 -15.47 -37.55
N LYS A 525 -43.54 -15.71 -36.70
CA LYS A 525 -44.34 -14.66 -36.06
C LYS A 525 -43.51 -13.87 -35.05
N ALA A 526 -42.72 -14.55 -34.21
CA ALA A 526 -41.81 -13.91 -33.26
C ALA A 526 -40.75 -13.04 -33.96
N ALA A 527 -40.16 -13.52 -35.06
CA ALA A 527 -39.20 -12.73 -35.84
C ALA A 527 -39.83 -11.48 -36.48
N GLU A 528 -41.08 -11.57 -36.92
CA GLU A 528 -41.82 -10.45 -37.52
C GLU A 528 -42.09 -9.35 -36.48
N GLU A 529 -42.51 -9.72 -35.26
CA GLU A 529 -42.71 -8.77 -34.16
C GLU A 529 -41.41 -8.13 -33.67
N MET A 530 -40.30 -8.87 -33.68
CA MET A 530 -38.97 -8.34 -33.34
C MET A 530 -38.38 -7.44 -34.45
N GLY A 531 -39.03 -7.34 -35.62
CA GLY A 531 -38.50 -6.59 -36.77
C GLY A 531 -37.20 -7.17 -37.33
N MET A 532 -37.05 -8.51 -37.33
CA MET A 532 -35.87 -9.20 -37.85
C MET A 532 -36.21 -10.35 -38.81
N SER A 533 -35.22 -10.80 -39.59
CA SER A 533 -35.46 -11.90 -40.53
C SER A 533 -35.67 -13.23 -39.79
N HIS A 534 -36.66 -14.03 -40.23
CA HIS A 534 -36.89 -15.38 -39.73
C HIS A 534 -35.60 -16.24 -39.75
N THR A 535 -34.78 -16.08 -40.79
CA THR A 535 -33.53 -16.83 -40.91
C THR A 535 -32.49 -16.45 -39.86
N THR A 536 -32.51 -15.20 -39.38
CA THR A 536 -31.62 -14.71 -38.33
C THR A 536 -32.00 -15.32 -36.98
N LEU A 537 -33.27 -15.22 -36.59
CA LEU A 537 -33.77 -15.78 -35.33
C LEU A 537 -33.63 -17.31 -35.29
N SER A 538 -33.94 -17.98 -36.40
CA SER A 538 -33.78 -19.44 -36.53
C SER A 538 -32.32 -19.89 -36.41
N ARG A 539 -31.36 -19.14 -36.99
CA ARG A 539 -29.92 -19.46 -36.86
C ARG A 539 -29.41 -19.20 -35.44
N TYR A 540 -29.91 -18.14 -34.79
CA TYR A 540 -29.59 -17.83 -33.40
C TYR A 540 -30.02 -18.97 -32.47
N MET A 541 -31.29 -19.39 -32.55
CA MET A 541 -31.84 -20.47 -31.72
C MET A 541 -31.20 -21.85 -31.95
N ASN A 542 -30.52 -22.06 -33.09
CA ASN A 542 -29.87 -23.32 -33.43
C ASN A 542 -28.35 -23.29 -33.22
N HIS A 543 -27.81 -22.27 -32.55
CA HIS A 543 -26.36 -22.09 -32.30
C HIS A 543 -25.51 -22.01 -33.59
N LYS A 544 -26.09 -21.53 -34.70
CA LYS A 544 -25.44 -21.49 -36.03
C LYS A 544 -24.86 -20.11 -36.38
N ILE A 545 -24.79 -19.18 -35.42
CA ILE A 545 -24.24 -17.83 -35.63
C ILE A 545 -22.81 -17.78 -35.08
N LYS A 546 -21.83 -17.50 -35.96
CA LYS A 546 -20.40 -17.37 -35.58
C LYS A 546 -20.01 -15.98 -35.06
N ARG A 547 -20.81 -14.95 -35.35
CA ARG A 547 -20.64 -13.55 -34.89
C ARG A 547 -22.00 -12.92 -34.61
N HIS A 548 -22.21 -12.47 -33.38
CA HIS A 548 -23.44 -11.82 -32.95
C HIS A 548 -23.52 -10.39 -33.50
N ASN A 549 -24.72 -9.99 -33.95
CA ASN A 549 -24.99 -8.62 -34.34
C ASN A 549 -25.68 -7.92 -33.17
N LYS A 550 -25.01 -6.94 -32.56
CA LYS A 550 -25.49 -6.20 -31.38
C LYS A 550 -26.87 -5.56 -31.57
N ASP A 551 -27.27 -5.22 -32.80
CA ASP A 551 -28.62 -4.68 -33.08
C ASP A 551 -29.72 -5.74 -32.94
N ASN A 552 -29.45 -6.96 -33.39
CA ASN A 552 -30.38 -8.08 -33.28
C ASN A 552 -30.49 -8.57 -31.83
N ASP A 553 -29.38 -8.57 -31.08
CA ASP A 553 -29.37 -8.92 -29.65
C ASP A 553 -30.21 -7.93 -28.82
N LYS A 554 -30.12 -6.63 -29.13
CA LYS A 554 -30.99 -5.60 -28.52
C LYS A 554 -32.46 -5.83 -28.83
N LYS A 555 -32.82 -6.15 -30.07
CA LYS A 555 -34.21 -6.44 -30.48
C LYS A 555 -34.77 -7.67 -29.77
N MET A 556 -33.99 -8.75 -29.65
CA MET A 556 -34.42 -9.96 -28.93
C MET A 556 -34.55 -9.70 -27.42
N LEU A 557 -33.60 -8.99 -26.80
CA LEU A 557 -33.69 -8.60 -25.39
C LEU A 557 -34.91 -7.69 -25.11
N GLN A 558 -35.16 -6.73 -25.98
CA GLN A 558 -36.30 -5.82 -25.83
C GLN A 558 -37.63 -6.56 -25.96
N TRP A 559 -37.77 -7.43 -26.97
CA TRP A 559 -38.99 -8.22 -27.15
C TRP A 559 -39.26 -9.18 -25.99
N MET A 560 -38.21 -9.77 -25.40
CA MET A 560 -38.35 -10.60 -24.19
C MET A 560 -38.71 -9.80 -22.94
N LYS A 561 -38.40 -8.49 -22.88
CA LYS A 561 -38.85 -7.61 -21.78
C LYS A 561 -40.28 -7.14 -21.94
N ASP A 562 -40.73 -6.97 -23.18
CA ASP A 562 -42.05 -6.40 -23.50
C ASP A 562 -43.18 -7.44 -23.50
N ASN A 563 -42.86 -8.74 -23.52
CA ASN A 563 -43.78 -9.88 -23.47
C ASN A 563 -43.36 -10.87 -22.38
#